data_AF-A0A6A5G6E6-F1
#
_entry.id   AF-A0A6A5G6E6-F1
#
_cell.length_a   1.000
_cell.length_b   1.000
_cell.length_c   1.000
_cell.angle_alpha   90.00
_cell.angle_beta   90.00
_cell.angle_gamma   90.00
#
_symmetry.space_group_name_H-M   'P 1'
#
loop_
_entity.id
_entity.type
_entity.pdbx_description
1 polymer ?
#
loop_
_entity_poly.entity_id
_entity_poly.type
_entity_poly.pdbx_seq_one_letter_code
_entity_poly.pdbx_strand_id
1 'polypeptide(L)'
;MLSRYSLNITEISRLPLVFYAADGSIRWFNNCSILDMTVFMAVQYTIIIYCAVVMYQQMEEKLQILSASLRNLHRQFYKTLVVQIITPSVFLFAPVAIIINIPMFDLEISVPTGAFVCGFTLYPAMDAIIVMYIVKDYRKAVRIMLKKLLDMLYRVLDLNDYRLNVSTTATAGKEGGANNGIV
;
A
#
# COMPACT_ATOMS: atom_id res chain seq x y z
N MET A 1 16.37 -12.52 17.71
CA MET A 1 16.44 -11.64 18.90
C MET A 1 15.57 -12.16 20.05
N LEU A 2 14.27 -12.48 19.85
CA LEU A 2 13.38 -12.94 20.94
C LEU A 2 13.73 -14.32 21.55
N SER A 3 14.35 -15.24 20.81
CA SER A 3 14.79 -16.54 21.36
C SER A 3 15.88 -16.44 22.42
N ARG A 4 16.58 -15.29 22.51
CA ARG A 4 17.57 -15.04 23.57
C ARG A 4 16.95 -14.63 24.90
N TYR A 5 15.69 -14.22 24.91
CA TYR A 5 14.99 -13.73 26.11
C TYR A 5 13.94 -14.72 26.64
N SER A 6 13.84 -15.92 26.04
CA SER A 6 12.86 -16.96 26.43
C SER A 6 11.41 -16.45 26.51
N LEU A 7 11.05 -15.45 25.70
CA LEU A 7 9.72 -14.86 25.67
C LEU A 7 8.96 -15.28 24.41
N ASN A 8 7.72 -15.71 24.60
CA ASN A 8 6.83 -16.08 23.50
C ASN A 8 6.15 -14.82 22.95
N ILE A 9 6.09 -14.69 21.62
CA ILE A 9 5.56 -13.48 20.94
C ILE A 9 4.08 -13.23 21.29
N THR A 10 3.38 -14.28 21.71
CA THR A 10 1.98 -14.27 22.12
C THR A 10 1.76 -13.67 23.52
N GLU A 11 2.78 -13.64 24.39
CA GLU A 11 2.67 -13.13 25.76
C GLU A 11 2.96 -11.62 25.87
N ILE A 12 3.59 -11.02 24.86
CA ILE A 12 4.00 -9.62 24.91
C ILE A 12 2.93 -8.75 24.26
N SER A 13 2.34 -7.84 25.05
CA SER A 13 1.50 -6.77 24.50
C SER A 13 2.33 -5.89 23.57
N ARG A 14 1.99 -5.90 22.28
CA ARG A 14 2.69 -5.12 21.25
C ARG A 14 2.44 -3.62 21.40
N LEU A 15 1.31 -3.25 22.00
CA LEU A 15 0.90 -1.87 22.30
C LEU A 15 0.13 -1.88 23.63
N PRO A 16 0.80 -1.61 24.78
CA PRO A 16 0.11 -1.53 26.06
C PRO A 16 -0.65 -0.20 26.17
N LEU A 17 -1.86 -0.16 25.61
CA LEU A 17 -2.79 0.95 25.78
C LEU A 17 -3.68 0.68 27.00
N VAL A 18 -3.34 1.31 28.12
CA VAL A 18 -3.99 1.05 29.42
C VAL A 18 -4.53 2.37 29.98
N PHE A 19 -5.85 2.48 30.11
CA PHE A 19 -6.53 3.67 30.64
C PHE A 19 -6.58 3.70 32.18
N TYR A 20 -6.84 2.54 32.78
CA TYR A 20 -6.94 2.36 34.23
C TYR A 20 -5.77 1.55 34.75
N ALA A 21 -5.16 1.96 35.86
CA ALA A 21 -4.23 1.12 36.59
C ALA A 21 -4.98 -0.01 37.31
N ALA A 22 -4.27 -1.04 37.77
CA ALA A 22 -4.87 -2.22 38.41
C ALA A 22 -5.63 -1.89 39.71
N ASP A 23 -5.44 -0.70 40.26
CA ASP A 23 -6.12 -0.13 41.42
C ASP A 23 -7.37 0.69 41.04
N GLY A 24 -7.74 0.76 39.75
CA GLY A 24 -8.83 1.57 39.24
C GLY A 24 -8.50 3.07 39.10
N SER A 25 -7.26 3.49 39.41
CA SER A 25 -6.85 4.88 39.24
C SER A 25 -6.62 5.24 37.77
N ILE A 26 -6.95 6.49 37.40
CA ILE A 26 -6.73 6.98 36.03
C ILE A 26 -5.25 7.21 35.82
N ARG A 27 -4.69 6.58 34.79
CA ARG A 27 -3.30 6.81 34.37
C ARG A 27 -3.20 8.11 33.59
N TRP A 28 -3.10 9.23 34.31
CA TRP A 28 -3.09 10.58 33.75
C TRP A 28 -2.10 10.77 32.58
N PHE A 29 -0.90 10.20 32.64
CA PHE A 29 0.08 10.29 31.55
C PHE A 29 -0.37 9.60 30.25
N ASN A 30 -0.93 8.39 30.35
CA ASN A 30 -1.49 7.67 29.20
C ASN A 30 -2.70 8.43 28.64
N ASN A 31 -3.58 8.92 29.51
CA ASN A 31 -4.76 9.66 29.09
C ASN A 31 -4.43 10.99 28.42
N CYS A 32 -3.45 11.74 28.94
CA CYS A 32 -2.94 12.96 28.32
C CYS A 32 -2.32 12.68 26.94
N SER A 33 -1.58 11.58 26.78
CA SER A 33 -1.00 11.21 25.47
C SER A 33 -2.07 10.86 24.43
N ILE A 34 -3.16 10.21 24.84
CA ILE A 34 -4.29 9.88 23.96
C ILE A 34 -5.07 11.14 23.59
N LEU A 35 -5.27 12.04 24.55
CA LEU A 35 -5.88 13.35 24.31
C LEU A 35 -5.05 14.18 23.31
N ASP A 36 -3.73 14.23 23.50
CA ASP A 36 -2.80 14.93 22.61
C ASP A 36 -2.84 14.37 21.19
N MET A 37 -2.76 13.04 21.03
CA MET A 37 -2.91 12.37 19.73
C MET A 37 -4.24 12.71 19.04
N THR A 38 -5.32 12.79 19.82
CA THR A 38 -6.67 13.10 19.30
C THR A 38 -6.75 14.55 18.82
N VAL A 39 -6.22 15.50 19.59
CA VAL A 39 -6.16 16.92 19.22
C VAL A 39 -5.29 17.11 17.99
N PHE A 40 -4.12 16.48 17.95
CA PHE A 40 -3.21 16.54 16.81
C PHE A 40 -3.88 16.06 15.52
N MET A 41 -4.56 14.91 15.58
CA MET A 41 -5.31 14.37 14.45
C MET A 41 -6.41 15.33 13.99
N ALA A 42 -7.18 15.92 14.90
CA ALA A 42 -8.24 16.87 14.57
C ALA A 42 -7.71 18.14 13.88
N VAL A 43 -6.61 18.71 14.41
CA VAL A 43 -5.96 19.88 13.81
C VAL A 43 -5.43 19.56 12.42
N GLN A 44 -4.74 18.43 12.25
CA GLN A 44 -4.21 17.99 10.96
C GLN A 44 -5.32 17.85 9.90
N TYR A 45 -6.43 17.17 10.23
CA TYR A 45 -7.54 17.03 9.28
C TYR A 45 -8.20 18.37 8.95
N THR A 46 -8.31 19.28 9.93
CA THR A 46 -8.85 20.62 9.70
C THR A 46 -7.99 21.40 8.69
N ILE A 47 -6.67 21.36 8.84
CA ILE A 47 -5.74 22.01 7.91
C ILE A 47 -5.85 21.38 6.51
N ILE A 48 -5.92 20.05 6.41
CA ILE A 48 -6.07 19.35 5.13
C ILE A 48 -7.36 19.80 4.41
N ILE A 49 -8.49 19.85 5.13
CA ILE A 49 -9.77 20.28 4.56
C ILE A 49 -9.70 21.74 4.11
N TYR A 50 -9.15 22.63 4.95
CA TYR A 50 -8.96 24.04 4.61
C TYR A 50 -8.14 24.20 3.33
N CYS A 51 -6.98 23.54 3.25
CA CYS A 51 -6.12 23.55 2.07
C CYS A 51 -6.84 22.98 0.84
N ALA A 52 -7.62 21.90 0.98
CA ALA A 52 -8.36 21.30 -0.12
C ALA A 52 -9.44 22.24 -0.69
N VAL A 53 -10.12 22.99 0.18
CA VAL A 53 -11.13 23.98 -0.23
C VAL A 53 -10.48 25.18 -0.90
N VAL A 54 -9.43 25.74 -0.30
CA VAL A 54 -8.68 26.87 -0.88
C VAL A 54 -8.09 26.49 -2.24
N MET A 55 -7.50 25.31 -2.35
CA MET A 55 -6.96 24.80 -3.61
C MET A 55 -8.06 24.63 -4.67
N TYR A 56 -9.25 24.16 -4.30
CA TYR A 56 -10.38 24.04 -5.22
C TYR A 56 -10.79 25.41 -5.78
N GLN A 57 -10.91 26.41 -4.91
CA GLN A 57 -11.29 27.78 -5.29
C GLN A 57 -10.24 28.44 -6.19
N GLN A 58 -8.96 28.39 -5.82
CA GLN A 58 -7.89 28.99 -6.61
C GLN A 58 -7.72 28.29 -7.97
N MET A 59 -7.95 26.98 -8.02
CA MET A 59 -7.93 26.22 -9.26
C MET A 59 -9.08 26.63 -10.20
N GLU A 60 -10.18 27.23 -9.74
CA GLU A 60 -11.20 27.73 -10.67
C GLU A 60 -10.78 29.03 -11.35
N GLU A 61 -10.11 29.92 -10.62
CA GLU A 61 -9.65 31.23 -11.10
C GLU A 61 -8.43 31.11 -12.03
N LYS A 62 -7.37 30.40 -11.59
CA LYS A 62 -6.11 30.33 -12.35
C LYS A 62 -6.21 29.51 -13.64
N LEU A 63 -7.17 28.60 -13.70
CA LEU A 63 -7.29 27.61 -14.76
C LEU A 63 -8.06 28.12 -15.97
N GLN A 64 -8.72 29.29 -15.86
CA GLN A 64 -9.26 30.03 -17.00
C GLN A 64 -8.16 30.57 -17.92
N ILE A 65 -6.96 30.81 -17.37
CA ILE A 65 -5.79 31.32 -18.10
C ILE A 65 -5.02 30.17 -18.78
N LEU A 66 -5.23 28.93 -18.31
CA LEU A 66 -4.48 27.77 -18.73
C LEU A 66 -5.15 27.04 -19.91
N SER A 67 -4.38 26.32 -20.72
CA SER A 67 -4.93 25.52 -21.80
C SER A 67 -5.89 24.43 -21.29
N ALA A 68 -6.89 24.09 -22.10
CA ALA A 68 -7.91 23.11 -21.74
C ALA A 68 -7.33 21.72 -21.35
N SER A 69 -6.20 21.33 -21.95
CA SER A 69 -5.51 20.08 -21.61
C SER A 69 -4.95 20.11 -20.19
N LEU A 70 -4.19 21.14 -19.84
CA LEU A 70 -3.57 21.30 -18.53
C LEU A 70 -4.62 21.56 -17.44
N ARG A 71 -5.74 22.21 -17.78
CA ARG A 71 -6.94 22.35 -16.93
C ARG A 71 -7.50 21.00 -16.51
N ASN A 72 -7.71 20.12 -17.48
CA ASN A 72 -8.22 18.78 -17.22
C ASN A 72 -7.23 17.90 -16.45
N LEU A 73 -5.92 18.11 -16.64
CA LEU A 73 -4.89 17.40 -15.89
C LEU A 73 -4.88 17.79 -14.41
N HIS A 74 -4.88 19.09 -14.08
CA HIS A 74 -4.94 19.57 -12.70
C HIS A 74 -6.20 19.10 -11.97
N ARG A 75 -7.37 19.15 -12.63
CA ARG A 75 -8.62 18.60 -12.06
C ARG A 75 -8.51 17.11 -11.74
N GLN A 76 -7.84 16.34 -12.59
CA GLN A 76 -7.61 14.91 -12.34
C GLN A 76 -6.65 14.69 -11.17
N PHE A 77 -5.56 15.44 -11.08
CA PHE A 77 -4.64 15.35 -9.94
C PHE A 77 -5.31 15.75 -8.63
N TYR A 78 -6.08 16.83 -8.61
CA TYR A 78 -6.86 17.23 -7.42
C TYR A 78 -7.83 16.12 -6.99
N LYS A 79 -8.63 15.60 -7.93
CA LYS A 79 -9.54 14.48 -7.64
C LYS A 79 -8.80 13.27 -7.11
N THR A 80 -7.64 12.96 -7.68
CA THR A 80 -6.79 11.86 -7.24
C THR A 80 -6.34 12.10 -5.81
N LEU A 81 -5.81 13.28 -5.49
CA LEU A 81 -5.33 13.66 -4.17
C LEU A 81 -6.43 13.55 -3.10
N VAL A 82 -7.66 13.95 -3.43
CA VAL A 82 -8.81 13.77 -2.53
C VAL A 82 -9.08 12.28 -2.25
N VAL A 83 -9.05 11.43 -3.29
CA VAL A 83 -9.22 9.98 -3.12
C VAL A 83 -8.07 9.36 -2.32
N GLN A 84 -6.84 9.80 -2.57
CA GLN A 84 -5.64 9.36 -1.85
C GLN A 84 -5.67 9.70 -0.37
N ILE A 85 -6.28 10.82 0.02
CA ILE A 85 -6.46 11.18 1.44
C ILE A 85 -7.57 10.34 2.07
N ILE A 86 -8.71 10.21 1.39
CA ILE A 86 -9.89 9.49 1.93
C ILE A 86 -9.59 7.99 2.12
N THR A 87 -8.87 7.38 1.19
CA THR A 87 -8.60 5.94 1.20
C THR A 87 -7.92 5.46 2.51
N PRO A 88 -6.72 5.94 2.90
CA PRO A 88 -6.09 5.54 4.15
C PRO A 88 -6.91 6.02 5.37
N SER A 89 -7.61 7.16 5.31
CA SER A 89 -8.51 7.60 6.39
C SER A 89 -9.57 6.57 6.73
N VAL A 90 -10.22 5.99 5.71
CA VAL A 90 -11.29 5.00 5.91
C VAL A 90 -10.73 3.61 6.17
N PHE A 91 -9.74 3.16 5.39
CA PHE A 91 -9.29 1.76 5.43
C PHE A 91 -8.19 1.48 6.45
N LEU A 92 -7.44 2.48 6.89
CA LEU A 92 -6.34 2.31 7.85
C LEU A 92 -6.57 3.06 9.16
N PHE A 93 -6.89 4.35 9.09
CA PHE A 93 -7.00 5.16 10.30
C PHE A 93 -8.30 4.91 11.08
N ALA A 94 -9.44 4.75 10.41
CA ALA A 94 -10.71 4.42 11.08
C ALA A 94 -10.67 3.10 11.89
N PRO A 95 -10.22 1.95 11.34
CA PRO A 95 -10.14 0.72 12.13
C PRO A 95 -9.12 0.84 13.28
N VAL A 96 -8.01 1.54 13.08
CA VAL A 96 -7.05 1.79 14.17
C VAL A 96 -7.63 2.69 15.26
N ALA A 97 -8.39 3.72 14.90
CA ALA A 97 -9.09 4.56 15.87
C ALA A 97 -10.08 3.73 16.70
N ILE A 98 -10.83 2.81 16.07
CA ILE A 98 -11.71 1.88 16.80
C ILE A 98 -10.88 1.02 17.76
N ILE A 99 -9.79 0.41 17.29
CA ILE A 99 -8.91 -0.45 18.11
C ILE A 99 -8.33 0.30 19.32
N ILE A 100 -7.94 1.57 19.15
CA ILE A 100 -7.43 2.42 20.22
C ILE A 100 -8.53 2.73 21.26
N ASN A 101 -9.80 2.76 20.87
CA ASN A 101 -10.92 3.01 21.79
C ASN A 101 -11.45 1.73 22.47
N ILE A 102 -11.12 0.52 21.98
CA ILE A 102 -11.54 -0.76 22.59
C ILE A 102 -11.26 -0.83 24.11
N PRO A 103 -10.08 -0.42 24.61
CA PRO A 103 -9.78 -0.50 26.05
C PRO A 103 -10.60 0.48 26.92
N MET A 104 -11.31 1.44 26.34
CA MET A 104 -12.27 2.27 27.10
C MET A 104 -13.58 1.54 27.41
N PHE A 105 -13.92 0.50 26.62
CA PHE A 105 -15.14 -0.28 26.77
C PHE A 105 -14.92 -1.61 27.52
N ASP A 106 -13.69 -1.84 28.00
CA ASP A 106 -13.29 -3.07 28.70
C ASP A 106 -13.54 -4.36 27.88
N LEU A 107 -13.48 -4.24 26.54
CA LEU A 107 -13.73 -5.35 25.62
C LEU A 107 -12.44 -6.14 25.36
N GLU A 108 -12.43 -7.41 25.76
CA GLU A 108 -11.34 -8.35 25.47
C GLU A 108 -11.39 -8.85 24.01
N ILE A 109 -10.85 -8.05 23.08
CA ILE A 109 -10.79 -8.39 21.65
C ILE A 109 -9.35 -8.63 21.24
N SER A 110 -9.04 -9.86 20.80
CA SER A 110 -7.75 -10.20 20.20
C SER A 110 -7.70 -9.73 18.74
N VAL A 111 -7.10 -8.57 18.49
CA VAL A 111 -6.99 -8.01 17.13
C VAL A 111 -5.70 -8.49 16.45
N PRO A 112 -5.73 -8.98 15.19
CA PRO A 112 -4.54 -9.37 14.45
C PRO A 112 -3.72 -8.14 14.01
N THR A 113 -3.02 -7.51 14.95
CA THR A 113 -2.20 -6.30 14.74
C THR A 113 -1.16 -6.46 13.63
N GLY A 114 -0.66 -7.68 13.41
CA GLY A 114 0.27 -7.98 12.32
C GLY A 114 -0.29 -7.66 10.92
N ALA A 115 -1.55 -7.99 10.66
CA ALA A 115 -2.18 -7.72 9.36
C ALA A 115 -2.32 -6.20 9.10
N PHE A 116 -2.65 -5.43 10.13
CA PHE A 116 -2.73 -3.97 10.04
C PHE A 116 -1.37 -3.33 9.74
N VAL A 117 -0.31 -3.76 10.42
CA VAL A 117 1.06 -3.28 10.17
C VAL A 117 1.50 -3.58 8.73
N CYS A 118 1.16 -4.75 8.21
CA CYS A 118 1.38 -5.06 6.79
C CYS A 118 0.59 -4.11 5.87
N GLY A 119 -0.68 -3.83 6.19
CA GLY A 119 -1.50 -2.86 5.46
C GLY A 119 -0.90 -1.45 5.41
N PHE A 120 -0.40 -0.95 6.54
CA PHE A 120 0.31 0.33 6.61
C PHE A 120 1.54 0.37 5.71
N THR A 121 2.28 -0.72 5.64
CA THR A 121 3.49 -0.82 4.81
C THR A 121 3.16 -0.82 3.31
N LEU A 122 1.98 -1.32 2.93
CA LEU A 122 1.53 -1.38 1.54
C LEU A 122 0.81 -0.11 1.06
N TYR A 123 0.39 0.77 1.97
CA TYR A 123 -0.34 2.00 1.61
C TYR A 123 0.37 2.86 0.55
N PRO A 124 1.70 3.12 0.61
CA PRO A 124 2.35 3.93 -0.41
C PRO A 124 2.27 3.31 -1.82
N ALA A 125 2.30 1.98 -1.91
CA ALA A 125 2.12 1.28 -3.17
C ALA A 125 0.67 1.41 -3.67
N MET A 126 -0.32 1.28 -2.78
CA MET A 126 -1.73 1.52 -3.11
C MET A 126 -1.97 2.95 -3.58
N ASP A 127 -1.34 3.92 -2.93
CA ASP A 127 -1.42 5.33 -3.27
C ASP A 127 -0.95 5.60 -4.72
N ALA A 128 0.22 5.04 -5.08
CA ALA A 128 0.73 5.09 -6.44
C ALA A 128 -0.20 4.40 -7.46
N ILE A 129 -0.79 3.25 -7.10
CA ILE A 129 -1.75 2.54 -7.96
C ILE A 129 -3.00 3.39 -8.22
N ILE A 130 -3.53 4.08 -7.20
CA ILE A 130 -4.69 4.97 -7.32
C ILE A 130 -4.40 6.09 -8.33
N VAL A 131 -3.23 6.73 -8.24
CA VAL A 131 -2.81 7.77 -9.20
C VAL A 131 -2.75 7.23 -10.61
N MET A 132 -2.08 6.07 -10.77
CA MET A 132 -1.92 5.43 -12.07
C MET A 132 -3.25 5.03 -12.70
N TYR A 133 -4.28 4.74 -11.88
CA TYR A 133 -5.61 4.36 -12.34
C TYR A 133 -6.54 5.54 -12.61
N ILE A 134 -6.48 6.63 -11.84
CA ILE A 134 -7.40 7.76 -12.00
C ILE A 134 -6.95 8.67 -13.15
N VAL A 135 -5.67 9.02 -13.19
CA VAL A 135 -5.14 10.00 -14.14
C VAL A 135 -4.99 9.37 -15.53
N LYS A 136 -5.61 10.00 -16.54
CA LYS A 136 -5.70 9.46 -17.91
C LYS A 136 -4.32 9.24 -18.54
N ASP A 137 -3.39 10.17 -18.36
CA ASP A 137 -2.07 10.10 -18.97
C ASP A 137 -1.23 8.96 -18.38
N TYR A 138 -1.27 8.79 -17.05
CA TYR A 138 -0.64 7.64 -16.39
C TYR A 138 -1.27 6.31 -16.82
N ARG A 139 -2.59 6.22 -16.91
CA ARG A 139 -3.26 5.01 -17.43
C ARG A 139 -2.82 4.66 -18.84
N LYS A 140 -2.59 5.66 -19.69
CA LYS A 140 -2.12 5.44 -21.06
C LYS A 140 -0.67 4.94 -21.04
N ALA A 141 0.19 5.57 -20.26
CA ALA A 141 1.58 5.17 -20.09
C ALA A 141 1.70 3.73 -19.55
N VAL A 142 0.93 3.38 -18.52
CA VAL A 142 0.89 2.03 -17.92
C VAL A 142 0.47 0.99 -18.94
N ARG A 143 -0.58 1.25 -19.73
CA ARG A 143 -1.00 0.32 -20.80
C ARG A 143 0.08 0.10 -21.85
N ILE A 144 0.81 1.14 -22.23
CA ILE A 144 1.92 1.03 -23.20
C ILE A 144 3.07 0.21 -22.59
N MET A 145 3.44 0.49 -21.34
CA MET A 145 4.49 -0.27 -20.64
C MET A 145 4.11 -1.74 -20.45
N LEU A 146 2.87 -2.03 -20.06
CA LEU A 146 2.39 -3.40 -19.89
C LEU A 146 2.41 -4.18 -21.21
N LYS A 147 1.99 -3.56 -22.32
CA LYS A 147 2.10 -4.20 -23.65
C LYS A 147 3.54 -4.53 -24.00
N LYS A 148 4.47 -3.58 -23.83
CA LYS A 148 5.90 -3.81 -24.10
C LYS A 148 6.50 -4.89 -23.21
N LEU A 149 6.12 -4.95 -21.93
CA LEU A 149 6.55 -5.99 -20.99
C LEU A 149 6.00 -7.36 -21.39
N LEU A 150 4.73 -7.43 -21.79
CA LEU A 150 4.11 -8.66 -22.25
C LEU A 150 4.78 -9.16 -23.54
N ASP A 151 5.04 -8.27 -24.49
CA ASP A 151 5.74 -8.60 -25.73
C ASP A 151 7.16 -9.09 -25.46
N MET A 152 7.86 -8.47 -24.50
CA MET A 152 9.19 -8.91 -24.07
C MET A 152 9.15 -10.29 -23.40
N LEU A 153 8.21 -10.52 -22.48
CA LEU A 153 8.04 -11.80 -21.80
C LEU A 153 7.70 -12.92 -22.78
N TYR A 154 6.80 -12.65 -23.74
CA TYR A 154 6.45 -13.61 -24.78
C TYR A 154 7.67 -14.02 -25.60
N ARG A 155 8.50 -13.05 -26.03
CA ARG A 155 9.73 -13.33 -26.77
C ARG A 155 10.76 -14.11 -25.95
N VAL A 156 10.88 -13.85 -24.65
CA VAL A 156 11.79 -14.59 -23.76
C VAL A 156 11.32 -16.03 -23.57
N LEU A 157 10.01 -16.25 -23.41
CA LEU A 157 9.43 -17.59 -23.30
C LEU A 157 9.61 -18.39 -24.59
N ASP A 158 9.35 -17.77 -25.74
CA ASP A 158 9.52 -18.38 -27.07
C ASP A 158 10.99 -18.76 -27.35
N LEU A 159 11.93 -17.89 -26.96
CA LEU A 159 13.36 -18.19 -27.03
C LEU A 159 13.78 -19.31 -26.07
N ASN A 160 13.18 -19.40 -24.89
CA ASN A 160 13.48 -20.46 -23.93
C ASN A 160 12.94 -21.82 -24.42
N ASP A 161 11.76 -21.84 -25.05
CA ASP A 161 11.19 -23.04 -25.66
C ASP A 161 12.07 -23.53 -26.83
N TYR A 162 12.47 -22.62 -27.73
CA TYR A 162 13.43 -22.95 -28.80
C TYR A 162 14.76 -23.52 -28.27
N ARG A 163 15.30 -22.95 -27.18
CA ARG A 163 16.54 -23.44 -26.55
C ARG A 163 16.38 -24.85 -25.97
N LEU A 164 15.25 -25.17 -25.35
CA LEU A 164 14.96 -26.50 -24.82
C LEU A 164 14.82 -27.54 -25.94
N ASN A 165 14.16 -27.16 -27.03
CA ASN A 165 13.91 -28.02 -28.19
C ASN A 165 15.22 -28.37 -28.93
N VAL A 166 16.12 -27.39 -29.08
CA VAL A 166 17.47 -27.59 -29.66
C VAL A 166 18.37 -28.45 -28.76
N SER A 167 18.28 -28.27 -27.43
CA SER A 167 19.11 -29.03 -26.49
C SER A 167 18.72 -30.52 -26.46
N THR A 168 17.42 -30.82 -26.57
CA THR A 168 16.88 -32.19 -26.61
C THR A 168 17.23 -32.91 -27.91
N THR A 169 17.22 -32.20 -29.05
CA THR A 169 17.65 -32.77 -30.34
C THR A 169 19.17 -32.97 -30.40
N ALA A 170 19.96 -32.11 -29.75
CA ALA A 170 21.41 -32.25 -29.67
C ALA A 170 21.87 -33.45 -28.79
N THR A 171 21.13 -33.79 -27.73
CA THR A 171 21.41 -34.99 -26.92
C THR A 171 20.93 -36.28 -27.58
N ALA A 172 19.77 -36.28 -28.24
CA ALA A 172 19.28 -37.45 -29.00
C ALA A 172 20.18 -37.82 -30.20
N GLY A 173 20.80 -36.83 -30.85
CA GLY A 173 21.76 -37.07 -31.94
C GLY A 173 23.07 -37.75 -31.51
N LYS A 174 23.44 -37.71 -30.22
CA LYS A 174 24.63 -38.41 -29.70
C LYS A 174 24.39 -39.89 -29.42
N GLU A 175 23.16 -40.32 -29.17
CA GLU A 175 22.85 -41.75 -28.92
C GLU A 175 22.62 -42.54 -30.23
N GLY A 176 22.16 -41.90 -31.30
CA GLY A 176 21.97 -42.54 -32.61
C GLY A 176 23.26 -42.84 -33.40
N GLY A 177 24.40 -42.27 -33.00
CA GLY A 177 25.70 -42.49 -33.65
C GLY A 177 26.51 -43.67 -33.11
N ALA A 178 26.09 -44.30 -32.00
CA ALA A 178 26.83 -45.38 -31.37
C ALA A 178 26.39 -46.80 -31.78
N ASN A 179 25.33 -46.94 -32.59
CA ASN A 179 24.73 -48.24 -32.91
C ASN A 179 24.82 -48.63 -34.41
N ASN A 180 25.86 -48.18 -35.13
CA ASN A 180 26.04 -48.52 -36.55
C ASN A 180 27.49 -48.91 -36.93
N GLY A 181 28.24 -49.51 -36.00
CA GLY A 181 29.67 -49.81 -36.17
C GLY A 181 30.14 -51.20 -35.71
N ILE A 182 29.27 -52.20 -35.63
CA ILE A 182 29.69 -53.61 -35.43
C ILE A 182 28.85 -54.52 -36.34
N VAL A 183 29.27 -54.61 -37.60
CA VAL A 183 29.23 -55.85 -38.42
C VAL A 183 30.55 -55.92 -39.16
#